data_AF-D0W0P7-F1
#
_entry.id   AF-D0W0P7-F1
#
_cell.length_a   1.000
_cell.length_b   1.000
_cell.length_c   1.000
_cell.angle_alpha   90.00
_cell.angle_beta   90.00
_cell.angle_gamma   90.00
#
_symmetry.space_group_name_H-M   'P 1'
#
loop_
_entity.id
_entity.type
_entity.pdbx_description
1 polymer ?
#
loop_
_entity_poly.entity_id
_entity_poly.type
_entity_poly.pdbx_seq_one_letter_code
_entity_poly.pdbx_strand_id
1 'polypeptide(L)'
;MKAYLALISAAVIGLAACSQEPAAPAAEAPAASEAPAAEAPAASEAAPADAAAAPAAGNCATTVEANDAMQYNTKEIQVSKACKEFTITLKHTGTQPKTSMGHNLVIGKSEDMDGIFKDGVGAATTDYVKPDDARVVAYTKLIGGGEEASLTLDPAKLAGGEYKFACTFPGHGALMNGKVTLVD
;
A
#
# COMPACT_ATOMS: atom_id res chain seq x y z
N MET A 1 -32.86 -4.36 43.47
CA MET A 1 -34.19 -3.73 43.56
C MET A 1 -34.10 -2.25 43.20
N LYS A 2 -34.37 -1.90 41.94
CA LYS A 2 -35.06 -0.68 41.51
C LYS A 2 -35.39 -0.86 40.03
N ALA A 3 -36.69 -1.03 39.80
CA ALA A 3 -37.33 -1.24 38.52
C ALA A 3 -37.66 0.09 37.84
N TYR A 4 -38.26 -0.02 36.66
CA TYR A 4 -38.95 1.01 35.87
C TYR A 4 -38.04 1.82 34.93
N LEU A 5 -38.36 2.08 33.66
CA LEU A 5 -39.61 1.89 32.90
C LEU A 5 -39.23 1.98 31.41
N ALA A 6 -39.64 1.00 30.61
CA ALA A 6 -39.54 1.03 29.16
C ALA A 6 -40.68 1.89 28.58
N LEU A 7 -40.37 2.74 27.60
CA LEU A 7 -41.37 3.37 26.73
C LEU A 7 -41.09 2.95 25.28
N ILE A 8 -42.00 2.12 24.80
CA ILE A 8 -42.19 1.71 23.41
C ILE A 8 -42.94 2.84 22.72
N SER A 9 -42.45 3.31 21.58
CA SER A 9 -43.25 4.09 20.65
C SER A 9 -43.05 3.53 19.24
N ALA A 10 -44.02 2.72 18.81
CA ALA A 10 -44.18 2.29 17.43
C ALA A 10 -45.09 3.28 16.72
N ALA A 11 -44.68 3.74 15.54
CA ALA A 11 -45.56 4.39 14.57
C ALA A 11 -45.21 3.85 13.18
N VAL A 12 -46.23 3.36 12.49
CA VAL A 12 -46.18 2.69 11.20
C VAL A 12 -46.86 3.59 10.15
N ILE A 13 -46.47 3.38 8.88
CA ILE A 13 -47.22 3.65 7.63
C ILE A 13 -47.01 5.02 6.97
N GLY A 14 -46.59 4.97 5.70
CA GLY A 14 -46.76 6.06 4.74
C GLY A 14 -46.08 5.80 3.39
N LEU A 15 -46.66 4.92 2.56
CA LEU A 15 -46.29 4.70 1.15
C LEU A 15 -46.95 5.80 0.30
N ALA A 16 -46.17 6.56 -0.49
CA ALA A 16 -46.72 7.46 -1.51
C ALA A 16 -45.80 7.49 -2.74
N ALA A 17 -46.29 6.89 -3.82
CA ALA A 17 -45.77 6.97 -5.16
C ALA A 17 -46.40 8.16 -5.88
N CYS A 18 -45.62 8.92 -6.65
CA CYS A 18 -46.12 9.76 -7.75
C CYS A 18 -45.09 9.77 -8.89
N SER A 19 -45.28 8.85 -9.84
CA SER A 19 -45.01 9.11 -11.26
C SER A 19 -46.19 9.91 -11.80
N GLN A 20 -45.95 11.03 -12.49
CA GLN A 20 -46.70 11.37 -13.70
C GLN A 20 -46.01 12.51 -14.48
N GLU A 21 -45.59 12.18 -15.70
CA GLU A 21 -45.47 13.09 -16.85
C GLU A 21 -46.69 12.80 -17.76
N PRO A 22 -47.28 13.79 -18.48
CA PRO A 22 -47.08 13.94 -19.94
C PRO A 22 -47.28 15.41 -20.44
N ALA A 23 -47.10 15.87 -21.68
CA ALA A 23 -46.66 15.38 -23.00
C ALA A 23 -46.33 16.59 -23.91
N ALA A 24 -45.61 16.31 -25.01
CA ALA A 24 -45.21 17.18 -26.13
C ALA A 24 -46.39 17.61 -27.07
N PRO A 25 -46.14 18.33 -28.21
CA PRO A 25 -45.71 17.67 -29.46
C PRO A 25 -44.71 18.49 -30.34
N ALA A 26 -43.76 17.81 -31.02
CA ALA A 26 -43.66 17.51 -32.48
C ALA A 26 -43.25 18.71 -33.36
N ALA A 27 -42.44 18.63 -34.42
CA ALA A 27 -41.94 17.56 -35.30
C ALA A 27 -40.51 18.01 -35.79
N GLU A 28 -39.69 17.33 -36.59
CA GLU A 28 -39.85 16.35 -37.65
C GLU A 28 -38.43 15.86 -38.03
N ALA A 29 -38.26 14.60 -38.42
CA ALA A 29 -37.03 14.07 -39.02
C ALA A 29 -37.07 14.27 -40.55
N PRO A 30 -35.96 14.10 -41.32
CA PRO A 30 -35.60 12.73 -41.71
C PRO A 30 -34.10 12.43 -41.93
N ALA A 31 -33.82 11.12 -41.87
CA ALA A 31 -32.96 10.30 -42.74
C ALA A 31 -31.46 10.61 -42.95
N ALA A 32 -30.65 9.71 -42.39
CA ALA A 32 -29.64 8.85 -43.05
C ALA A 32 -28.82 9.39 -44.24
N SER A 33 -27.49 9.35 -44.09
CA SER A 33 -26.56 8.86 -45.13
C SER A 33 -25.17 8.57 -44.55
N GLU A 34 -24.77 7.31 -44.72
CA GLU A 34 -23.44 6.75 -45.03
C GLU A 34 -22.14 7.31 -44.41
N ALA A 35 -21.37 6.37 -43.86
CA ALA A 35 -19.93 6.43 -43.71
C ALA A 35 -19.23 6.44 -45.10
N PRO A 36 -17.99 6.94 -45.22
CA PRO A 36 -16.86 6.10 -44.81
C PRO A 36 -15.74 6.91 -44.12
N ALA A 37 -15.03 6.29 -43.18
CA ALA A 37 -13.71 6.74 -42.79
C ALA A 37 -12.81 5.51 -42.69
N ALA A 38 -11.81 5.53 -43.57
CA ALA A 38 -10.70 4.61 -43.57
C ALA A 38 -9.70 4.95 -42.45
N GLU A 39 -8.74 4.04 -42.32
CA GLU A 39 -7.43 4.18 -41.69
C GLU A 39 -7.32 3.86 -40.19
N ALA A 40 -6.73 2.68 -39.97
CA ALA A 40 -6.03 2.32 -38.74
C ALA A 40 -4.91 3.33 -38.44
N PRO A 41 -4.49 3.40 -37.17
CA PRO A 41 -3.16 2.85 -36.93
C PRO A 41 -3.05 1.98 -35.67
N ALA A 42 -2.09 1.06 -35.80
CA ALA A 42 -1.17 0.58 -34.79
C ALA A 42 -1.73 0.11 -33.44
N ALA A 43 -1.66 -1.22 -33.28
CA ALA A 43 -1.55 -1.88 -32.00
C ALA A 43 -0.57 -1.13 -31.08
N SER A 44 -1.10 -0.60 -29.98
CA SER A 44 -0.31 -0.18 -28.84
C SER A 44 0.28 -1.43 -28.21
N GLU A 45 1.56 -1.64 -28.48
CA GLU A 45 2.43 -2.59 -27.81
C GLU A 45 2.23 -2.46 -26.30
N ALA A 46 1.71 -3.51 -25.67
CA ALA A 46 1.68 -3.62 -24.23
C ALA A 46 3.13 -3.70 -23.76
N ALA A 47 3.60 -2.62 -23.12
CA ALA A 47 4.89 -2.61 -22.45
C ALA A 47 4.92 -3.76 -21.42
N PRO A 48 5.97 -4.60 -21.42
CA PRO A 48 6.09 -5.65 -20.42
C PRO A 48 6.18 -5.01 -19.03
N ALA A 49 5.39 -5.54 -18.10
CA ALA A 49 5.53 -5.26 -16.68
C ALA A 49 6.98 -5.54 -16.28
N ASP A 50 7.64 -4.49 -15.80
CA ASP A 50 9.02 -4.47 -15.34
C ASP A 50 9.25 -5.64 -14.38
N ALA A 51 10.03 -6.62 -14.84
CA ALA A 51 10.59 -7.63 -13.96
C ALA A 51 11.57 -6.89 -13.06
N ALA A 52 11.14 -6.58 -11.83
CA ALA A 52 11.96 -5.94 -10.81
C ALA A 52 13.37 -6.53 -10.82
N ALA A 53 14.30 -5.80 -11.42
CA ALA A 53 15.67 -6.24 -11.56
C ALA A 53 16.23 -6.43 -10.16
N ALA A 54 16.65 -7.66 -9.85
CA ALA A 54 17.43 -7.92 -8.64
C ALA A 54 18.62 -6.95 -8.65
N PRO A 55 18.95 -6.28 -7.53
CA PRO A 55 20.07 -5.35 -7.49
C PRO A 55 21.31 -6.08 -7.99
N ALA A 56 21.97 -5.51 -9.00
CA ALA A 56 23.22 -6.03 -9.52
C ALA A 56 24.18 -6.22 -8.34
N ALA A 57 24.70 -7.44 -8.18
CA ALA A 57 25.72 -7.75 -7.19
C ALA A 57 26.85 -6.71 -7.31
N GLY A 58 27.00 -5.87 -6.28
CA GLY A 58 27.92 -4.73 -6.26
C GLY A 58 27.31 -3.41 -5.80
N ASN A 59 25.99 -3.23 -5.89
CA ASN A 59 25.33 -2.00 -5.44
C ASN A 59 24.76 -2.19 -4.02
N CYS A 60 25.37 -1.54 -3.02
CA CYS A 60 24.94 -1.57 -1.61
C CYS A 60 23.68 -0.74 -1.34
N ALA A 61 22.77 -0.69 -2.30
CA ALA A 61 21.50 0.00 -2.18
C ALA A 61 20.43 -0.63 -3.07
N THR A 62 19.17 -0.46 -2.68
CA THR A 62 18.00 -0.80 -3.50
C THR A 62 16.88 0.20 -3.29
N THR A 63 15.92 0.23 -4.22
CA THR A 63 14.69 1.00 -4.10
C THR A 63 13.50 0.06 -4.05
N VAL A 64 12.60 0.31 -3.11
CA VAL A 64 11.29 -0.36 -2.99
C VAL A 64 10.24 0.71 -3.25
N GLU A 65 9.26 0.37 -4.08
CA GLU A 65 8.11 1.23 -4.33
C GLU A 65 6.89 0.69 -3.62
N ALA A 66 6.08 1.58 -3.06
CA ALA A 66 4.78 1.30 -2.48
C ALA A 66 3.70 2.17 -3.13
N ASN A 67 2.48 1.65 -3.27
CA ASN A 67 1.39 2.31 -3.96
C ASN A 67 0.09 2.35 -3.14
N ASP A 68 -0.90 3.13 -3.60
CA ASP A 68 -2.20 3.30 -2.93
C ASP A 68 -3.01 1.99 -2.82
N ALA A 69 -2.60 0.91 -3.49
CA ALA A 69 -3.23 -0.41 -3.45
C ALA A 69 -2.63 -1.33 -2.36
N MET A 70 -1.84 -0.78 -1.42
CA MET A 70 -1.16 -1.52 -0.35
C MET A 70 -0.24 -2.64 -0.90
N GLN A 71 0.57 -2.30 -1.91
CA GLN A 71 1.53 -3.23 -2.50
C GLN A 71 2.93 -2.64 -2.45
N TYR A 72 3.90 -3.48 -2.10
CA TYR A 72 5.28 -3.24 -2.51
C TYR A 72 5.52 -3.84 -3.91
N ASN A 73 6.38 -3.22 -4.70
CA ASN A 73 6.80 -3.73 -6.00
C ASN A 73 7.65 -5.02 -5.93
N THR A 74 8.10 -5.41 -4.74
CA THR A 74 8.84 -6.66 -4.51
C THR A 74 8.31 -7.43 -3.29
N LYS A 75 8.55 -8.74 -3.29
CA LYS A 75 8.34 -9.64 -2.14
C LYS A 75 9.64 -10.13 -1.52
N GLU A 76 10.79 -9.75 -2.08
CA GLU A 76 12.11 -10.10 -1.59
C GLU A 76 13.11 -8.94 -1.77
N ILE A 77 13.92 -8.71 -0.74
CA ILE A 77 15.06 -7.79 -0.78
C ILE A 77 16.32 -8.60 -0.49
N GLN A 78 17.19 -8.67 -1.49
CA GLN A 78 18.50 -9.30 -1.36
C GLN A 78 19.53 -8.26 -0.90
N VAL A 79 20.21 -8.55 0.20
CA VAL A 79 21.24 -7.69 0.80
C VAL A 79 22.59 -8.40 0.68
N SER A 80 23.53 -7.81 -0.05
CA SER A 80 24.87 -8.40 -0.18
C SER A 80 25.65 -8.28 1.13
N LYS A 81 26.23 -9.40 1.57
CA LYS A 81 27.13 -9.49 2.73
C LYS A 81 28.46 -8.77 2.50
N ALA A 82 28.82 -8.47 1.25
CA ALA A 82 30.03 -7.72 0.91
C ALA A 82 29.93 -6.23 1.31
N CYS A 83 28.70 -5.74 1.52
CA CYS A 83 28.44 -4.36 1.93
C CYS A 83 28.70 -4.16 3.43
N LYS A 84 29.39 -3.07 3.79
CA LYS A 84 29.49 -2.62 5.18
C LYS A 84 28.18 -2.01 5.68
N GLU A 85 27.50 -1.31 4.79
CA GLU A 85 26.18 -0.72 5.00
C GLU A 85 25.37 -0.94 3.72
N PHE A 86 24.08 -1.19 3.89
CA PHE A 86 23.13 -1.36 2.79
C PHE A 86 21.97 -0.38 2.98
N THR A 87 21.64 0.37 1.93
CA THR A 87 20.58 1.39 1.97
C THR A 87 19.34 0.94 1.21
N ILE A 88 18.17 1.08 1.83
CA ILE A 88 16.89 0.83 1.16
C ILE A 88 16.15 2.15 1.11
N THR A 89 15.81 2.60 -0.10
CA THR A 89 14.95 3.77 -0.30
C THR A 89 13.53 3.28 -0.58
N LEU A 90 12.59 3.69 0.25
CA LEU A 90 11.16 3.50 0.02
C LEU A 90 10.60 4.73 -0.72
N LYS A 91 9.89 4.51 -1.82
CA LYS A 91 9.17 5.53 -2.56
C LYS A 91 7.68 5.24 -2.55
N HIS A 92 6.86 6.25 -2.30
CA HIS A 92 5.42 6.10 -2.41
C HIS A 92 4.95 6.67 -3.76
N THR A 93 4.61 5.80 -4.71
CA THR A 93 4.25 6.20 -6.08
C THR A 93 2.78 6.59 -6.26
N GLY A 94 1.97 6.33 -5.23
CA GLY A 94 0.58 6.81 -5.15
C GLY A 94 0.43 8.31 -4.86
N THR A 95 -0.79 8.70 -4.52
CA THR A 95 -1.18 10.11 -4.30
C THR A 95 -1.81 10.36 -2.93
N GLN A 96 -2.12 9.30 -2.18
CA GLN A 96 -2.83 9.43 -0.91
C GLN A 96 -1.89 9.94 0.21
N PRO A 97 -2.40 10.77 1.14
CA PRO A 97 -1.58 11.30 2.22
C PRO A 97 -1.21 10.22 3.25
N LYS A 98 -0.07 10.41 3.93
CA LYS A 98 0.49 9.44 4.89
C LYS A 98 -0.43 9.10 6.07
N THR A 99 -1.39 9.97 6.40
CA THR A 99 -2.37 9.74 7.48
C THR A 99 -3.43 8.72 7.10
N SER A 100 -3.65 8.49 5.81
CA SER A 100 -4.69 7.59 5.29
C SER A 100 -4.11 6.36 4.61
N MET A 101 -2.99 6.52 3.89
CA MET A 101 -2.31 5.46 3.16
C MET A 101 -0.79 5.57 3.38
N GLY A 102 -0.38 5.76 4.63
CA GLY A 102 1.03 5.85 4.96
C GLY A 102 1.73 4.51 4.74
N HIS A 103 2.93 4.56 4.18
CA HIS A 103 3.79 3.40 4.04
C HIS A 103 5.14 3.67 4.68
N ASN A 104 5.62 2.71 5.46
CA ASN A 104 7.00 2.64 5.91
C ASN A 104 7.56 1.29 5.46
N LEU A 105 8.85 1.04 5.71
CA LEU A 105 9.46 -0.28 5.55
C LEU A 105 10.26 -0.56 6.81
N VAL A 106 9.86 -1.60 7.54
CA VAL A 106 10.43 -2.01 8.83
C VAL A 106 11.02 -3.39 8.68
N ILE A 107 12.27 -3.58 9.12
CA ILE A 107 12.95 -4.87 9.10
C ILE A 107 13.08 -5.42 10.51
N GLY A 108 12.71 -6.68 10.69
CA GLY A 108 12.94 -7.43 11.91
C GLY A 108 12.93 -8.93 11.63
N LYS A 109 13.14 -9.74 12.67
CA LYS A 109 13.07 -11.20 12.53
C LYS A 109 11.64 -11.63 12.23
N SER A 110 11.50 -12.70 11.44
CA SER A 110 10.20 -13.27 11.10
C SER A 110 9.34 -13.58 12.32
N GLU A 111 9.93 -14.14 13.38
CA GLU A 111 9.25 -14.52 14.63
C GLU A 111 8.79 -13.32 15.47
N ASP A 112 9.40 -12.16 15.27
CA ASP A 112 9.12 -10.93 16.04
C ASP A 112 8.08 -10.03 15.39
N MET A 113 7.74 -10.26 14.12
CA MET A 113 6.88 -9.39 13.32
C MET A 113 5.52 -9.13 13.96
N ASP A 114 4.85 -10.16 14.49
CA ASP A 114 3.53 -10.00 15.11
C ASP A 114 3.59 -9.05 16.33
N GLY A 115 4.66 -9.15 17.11
CA GLY A 115 4.90 -8.25 18.24
C GLY A 115 5.21 -6.81 17.80
N ILE A 116 6.01 -6.65 16.74
CA ILE A 116 6.33 -5.34 16.16
C ILE A 116 5.06 -4.67 15.61
N PHE A 117 4.20 -5.41 14.89
CA PHE A 117 2.93 -4.88 14.39
C PHE A 117 2.03 -4.44 15.54
N LYS A 118 1.87 -5.29 16.55
CA LYS A 118 1.01 -5.01 17.71
C LYS A 118 1.43 -3.74 18.42
N ASP A 119 2.72 -3.58 18.69
CA ASP A 119 3.22 -2.41 19.43
C ASP A 119 3.30 -1.16 18.54
N GLY A 120 3.45 -1.33 17.22
CA GLY A 120 3.42 -0.26 16.22
C GLY A 120 2.09 0.48 16.14
N VAL A 121 0.96 -0.19 16.40
CA VAL A 121 -0.40 0.43 16.37
C VAL A 121 -0.49 1.66 17.30
N GLY A 122 0.16 1.61 18.46
CA GLY A 122 0.16 2.71 19.43
C GLY A 122 1.17 3.83 19.13
N ALA A 123 2.00 3.68 18.09
CA ALA A 123 3.18 4.49 17.85
C ALA A 123 2.99 5.46 16.65
N ALA A 124 1.78 6.00 16.46
CA ALA A 124 1.44 6.82 15.28
C ALA A 124 2.33 8.05 15.08
N THR A 125 2.79 8.67 16.18
CA THR A 125 3.69 9.84 16.13
C THR A 125 5.15 9.49 15.88
N THR A 126 5.49 8.20 15.92
CA THR A 126 6.84 7.66 15.66
C THR A 126 6.79 6.63 14.54
N ASP A 127 6.07 7.00 13.47
CA ASP A 127 6.01 6.26 12.21
C ASP A 127 5.45 4.83 12.33
N TYR A 128 4.61 4.58 13.35
CA TYR A 128 4.09 3.25 13.69
C TYR A 128 5.18 2.23 14.02
N VAL A 129 6.29 2.71 14.57
CA VAL A 129 7.35 1.89 15.14
C VAL A 129 7.51 2.27 16.61
N LYS A 130 7.44 1.28 17.51
CA LYS A 130 7.65 1.53 18.94
C LYS A 130 9.06 2.10 19.13
N PRO A 131 9.22 3.23 19.85
CA PRO A 131 10.55 3.74 20.19
C PRO A 131 11.39 2.67 20.90
N ASP A 132 12.67 2.61 20.55
CA ASP A 132 13.66 1.70 21.15
C ASP A 132 13.21 0.22 21.11
N ASP A 133 12.57 -0.20 20.03
CA ASP A 133 12.21 -1.60 19.81
C ASP A 133 13.42 -2.42 19.38
N ALA A 134 13.99 -3.20 20.30
CA ALA A 134 15.16 -4.04 20.05
C ALA A 134 14.93 -5.13 18.98
N ARG A 135 13.67 -5.42 18.61
CA ARG A 135 13.33 -6.37 17.54
C ARG A 135 13.48 -5.76 16.15
N VAL A 136 13.46 -4.44 16.04
CA VAL A 136 13.57 -3.71 14.77
C VAL A 136 15.05 -3.47 14.45
N VAL A 137 15.50 -4.00 13.31
CA VAL A 137 16.87 -3.83 12.82
C VAL A 137 17.08 -2.44 12.23
N ALA A 138 16.12 -2.01 11.40
CA ALA A 138 16.09 -0.72 10.73
C ALA A 138 14.67 -0.42 10.25
N TYR A 139 14.34 0.86 10.08
CA TYR A 139 13.07 1.29 9.51
C TYR A 139 13.16 2.63 8.81
N THR A 140 12.29 2.87 7.83
CA THR A 140 12.08 4.20 7.24
C THR A 140 11.07 5.00 8.05
N LYS A 141 11.05 6.33 7.87
CA LYS A 141 9.88 7.15 8.26
C LYS A 141 8.63 6.70 7.50
N LEU A 142 7.46 7.08 8.03
CA LEU A 142 6.19 6.92 7.35
C LEU A 142 6.02 8.01 6.29
N ILE A 143 5.81 7.60 5.06
CA ILE A 143 5.66 8.48 3.90
C ILE A 143 4.28 8.32 3.25
N GLY A 144 3.80 9.39 2.60
CA GLY A 144 2.61 9.40 1.76
C GLY A 144 2.95 9.60 0.28
N GLY A 145 1.93 9.69 -0.57
CA GLY A 145 2.06 9.83 -2.01
C GLY A 145 3.03 10.92 -2.47
N GLY A 146 3.95 10.54 -3.35
CA GLY A 146 4.99 11.41 -3.90
C GLY A 146 6.22 11.61 -3.00
N GLU A 147 6.20 11.14 -1.76
CA GLU A 147 7.33 11.22 -0.84
C GLU A 147 8.25 9.99 -0.94
N GLU A 148 9.46 10.13 -0.39
CA GLU A 148 10.42 9.03 -0.22
C GLU A 148 11.14 9.13 1.12
N ALA A 149 11.56 7.98 1.64
CA ALA A 149 12.39 7.88 2.85
C ALA A 149 13.32 6.68 2.75
N SER A 150 14.51 6.79 3.33
CA SER A 150 15.51 5.71 3.32
C SER A 150 15.80 5.20 4.72
N LEU A 151 16.23 3.94 4.77
CA LEU A 151 16.88 3.33 5.92
C LEU A 151 18.25 2.81 5.51
N THR A 152 19.14 2.66 6.48
CA THR A 152 20.45 2.03 6.30
C THR A 152 20.62 0.97 7.37
N LEU A 153 21.22 -0.16 6.99
CA LEU A 153 21.49 -1.27 7.89
C LEU A 153 22.88 -1.86 7.64
N ASP A 154 23.46 -2.46 8.67
CA ASP A 154 24.64 -3.32 8.57
C ASP A 154 24.17 -4.75 8.23
N PRO A 155 24.55 -5.30 7.05
CA PRO A 155 24.19 -6.66 6.65
C PRO A 155 24.56 -7.73 7.69
N ALA A 156 25.61 -7.52 8.49
CA ALA A 156 26.01 -8.47 9.53
C ALA A 156 24.92 -8.71 10.59
N LYS A 157 24.02 -7.72 10.82
CA LYS A 157 22.88 -7.87 11.73
C LYS A 157 21.85 -8.90 11.24
N LEU A 158 21.87 -9.23 9.95
CA LEU A 158 20.94 -10.18 9.33
C LEU A 158 21.45 -11.64 9.34
N ALA A 159 22.67 -11.90 9.82
CA ALA A 159 23.27 -13.24 9.79
C ALA A 159 22.66 -14.26 10.76
N GLY A 160 21.84 -13.81 11.72
CA GLY A 160 21.37 -14.60 12.86
C GLY A 160 19.95 -15.18 12.75
N GLY A 161 19.32 -15.20 11.57
CA GLY A 161 17.98 -15.75 11.44
C GLY A 161 17.27 -15.40 10.14
N GLU A 162 15.97 -15.70 10.09
CA GLU A 162 15.08 -15.30 9.00
C GLU A 162 14.54 -13.90 9.26
N TYR A 163 14.66 -13.02 8.27
CA TYR A 163 14.21 -11.64 8.37
C TYR A 163 13.11 -11.35 7.37
N LYS A 164 12.21 -10.46 7.79
CA LYS A 164 11.16 -9.89 6.95
C LYS A 164 11.28 -8.39 6.90
N PHE A 165 10.78 -7.83 5.81
CA PHE A 165 10.41 -6.42 5.75
C PHE A 165 8.88 -6.32 5.68
N ALA A 166 8.31 -5.30 6.31
CA ALA A 166 6.88 -5.05 6.26
C ALA A 166 6.52 -3.58 6.50
N CYS A 167 5.31 -3.21 6.10
CA CYS A 167 4.67 -1.96 6.51
C CYS A 167 3.99 -2.16 7.87
N THR A 168 4.27 -1.29 8.85
CA THR A 168 3.66 -1.36 10.18
C THR A 168 2.52 -0.36 10.37
N PHE A 169 2.15 0.40 9.33
CA PHE A 169 0.91 1.17 9.35
C PHE A 169 -0.27 0.22 9.66
N PRO A 170 -1.20 0.58 10.56
CA PRO A 170 -2.20 -0.35 11.07
C PRO A 170 -2.99 -1.04 9.96
N GLY A 171 -2.96 -2.37 9.95
CA GLY A 171 -3.68 -3.21 8.98
C GLY A 171 -2.91 -3.53 7.68
N HIS A 172 -1.80 -2.84 7.38
CA HIS A 172 -1.10 -3.04 6.10
C HIS A 172 -0.18 -4.26 6.10
N GLY A 173 0.46 -4.57 7.23
CA GLY A 173 1.50 -5.59 7.33
C GLY A 173 1.11 -7.00 6.87
N ALA A 174 -0.20 -7.34 6.92
CA ALA A 174 -0.71 -8.61 6.40
C ALA A 174 -0.49 -8.78 4.88
N LEU A 175 -0.58 -7.67 4.12
CA LEU A 175 -0.44 -7.66 2.66
C LEU A 175 0.93 -7.12 2.21
N MET A 176 1.42 -6.11 2.93
CA MET A 176 2.65 -5.39 2.67
C MET A 176 3.79 -5.99 3.49
N ASN A 177 4.21 -7.19 3.13
CA ASN A 177 5.42 -7.81 3.67
C ASN A 177 6.15 -8.65 2.62
N GLY A 178 7.41 -8.93 2.90
CA GLY A 178 8.29 -9.79 2.10
C GLY A 178 9.49 -10.26 2.91
N LYS A 179 10.40 -10.99 2.26
CA LYS A 179 11.61 -11.54 2.88
C LYS A 179 12.80 -10.61 2.69
N VAL A 180 13.70 -10.58 3.67
CA VAL A 180 15.04 -10.02 3.52
C VAL A 180 16.03 -11.18 3.56
N THR A 181 16.84 -11.33 2.51
CA THR A 181 17.79 -12.43 2.36
C THR A 181 19.20 -11.90 2.21
N LEU A 182 20.15 -12.51 2.93
CA LEU A 182 21.56 -12.22 2.75
C LEU A 182 22.11 -13.02 1.57
N VAL A 183 22.77 -12.33 0.64
CA VAL A 183 23.43 -12.92 -0.52
C VAL A 183 24.91 -12.58 -0.53
N ASP A 184 25.70 -13.34 -1.29
CA ASP A 184 27.15 -13.07 -1.42
C ASP A 184 27.40 -11.88 -2.37
#